data_AF-A0A7J6NW97-F1
#
_entry.id   AF-A0A7J6NW97-F1
#
_cell.length_a   1.000
_cell.length_b   1.000
_cell.length_c   1.000
_cell.angle_alpha   90.00
_cell.angle_beta   90.00
_cell.angle_gamma   90.00
#
_symmetry.space_group_name_H-M   'P 1'
#
loop_
_entity.id
_entity.type
_entity.pdbx_description
1 polymer ?
#
loop_
_entity_poly.entity_id
_entity_poly.type
_entity_poly.pdbx_seq_one_letter_code
_entity_poly.pdbx_strand_id
1 'polypeptide(L)'
;MHTFLSLVALTSVFYQADAGSALVIAEKLLGADGGYCQRICDERPECIFSYCGDDNKCHSLGSADTNEVVPCGATATSFDSCTSACDSVPDCAASTWKSFCKTWLDTPVCFGLLKNTNGLCYEASPGCTGSAYACP
;
A
#
# COMPACT_ATOMS: atom_id res chain seq x y z
N MET A 1 15.25 -48.32 -39.42
CA MET A 1 15.27 -46.88 -39.74
C MET A 1 13.93 -46.32 -39.35
N HIS A 2 13.91 -45.33 -38.45
CA HIS A 2 12.98 -44.20 -38.31
C HIS A 2 13.24 -43.58 -36.93
N THR A 3 14.25 -42.72 -36.90
CA THR A 3 14.44 -41.62 -35.95
C THR A 3 13.19 -40.74 -35.97
N PHE A 4 12.69 -40.27 -34.82
CA PHE A 4 11.79 -39.10 -34.59
C PHE A 4 11.20 -39.30 -33.17
N LEU A 5 11.09 -38.38 -32.23
CA LEU A 5 11.47 -36.97 -32.08
C LEU A 5 11.25 -36.72 -30.56
N SER A 6 12.16 -36.03 -29.88
CA SER A 6 11.98 -35.63 -28.47
C SER A 6 10.72 -34.79 -28.29
N LEU A 7 9.88 -35.11 -27.30
CA LEU A 7 8.90 -34.19 -26.75
C LEU A 7 9.08 -34.14 -25.23
N VAL A 8 9.80 -33.12 -24.79
CA VAL A 8 9.88 -32.71 -23.40
C VAL A 8 8.51 -32.17 -23.02
N ALA A 9 7.72 -32.97 -22.33
CA ALA A 9 6.47 -32.51 -21.72
C ALA A 9 6.82 -31.61 -20.53
N LEU A 10 6.96 -30.31 -20.79
CA LEU A 10 6.84 -29.27 -19.77
C LEU A 10 5.38 -29.27 -19.30
N THR A 11 5.06 -30.15 -18.35
CA THR A 11 3.79 -30.10 -17.64
C THR A 11 3.78 -28.83 -16.81
N SER A 12 3.08 -27.84 -17.34
CA SER A 12 2.63 -26.63 -16.66
C SER A 12 2.12 -27.01 -15.28
N VAL A 13 2.78 -26.49 -14.25
CA VAL A 13 2.22 -26.44 -12.90
C VAL A 13 1.03 -25.49 -12.99
N PHE A 14 -0.16 -26.05 -13.18
CA PHE A 14 -1.40 -25.32 -12.99
C PHE A 14 -1.51 -25.07 -11.48
N TYR A 15 -0.99 -23.91 -11.04
CA TYR A 15 -1.43 -23.30 -9.81
C TYR A 15 -2.92 -22.97 -9.99
N GLN A 16 -3.80 -23.85 -9.52
CA GLN A 16 -5.16 -23.47 -9.18
C GLN A 16 -5.04 -22.50 -7.99
N ALA A 17 -4.83 -21.22 -8.30
CA ALA A 17 -5.07 -20.17 -7.35
C ALA A 17 -6.59 -20.02 -7.26
N ASP A 18 -7.15 -20.40 -6.11
CA ASP A 18 -8.51 -20.09 -5.73
C ASP A 18 -8.78 -18.59 -5.98
N ALA A 19 -9.53 -18.31 -7.04
CA ALA A 19 -9.82 -16.98 -7.56
C ALA A 19 -10.61 -16.08 -6.58
N GLY A 20 -11.01 -16.60 -5.42
CA GLY A 20 -11.70 -15.83 -4.38
C GLY A 20 -10.78 -15.10 -3.41
N SER A 21 -9.53 -15.53 -3.21
CA SER A 21 -8.63 -14.91 -2.22
C SER A 21 -7.61 -13.95 -2.83
N ALA A 22 -7.19 -14.20 -4.06
CA ALA A 22 -6.24 -13.31 -4.76
C ALA A 22 -6.90 -12.01 -5.25
N LEU A 23 -8.18 -12.05 -5.63
CA LEU A 23 -8.92 -10.87 -6.10
C LEU A 23 -9.08 -9.83 -4.99
N VAL A 24 -9.44 -10.28 -3.78
CA VAL A 24 -9.63 -9.41 -2.61
C VAL A 24 -8.34 -8.70 -2.19
N ILE A 25 -7.18 -9.35 -2.40
CA ILE A 25 -5.87 -8.75 -2.08
C ILE A 25 -5.49 -7.72 -3.15
N ALA A 26 -5.78 -7.98 -4.43
CA ALA A 26 -5.53 -7.03 -5.51
C ALA A 26 -6.42 -5.78 -5.40
N GLU A 27 -7.71 -5.94 -5.11
CA GLU A 27 -8.64 -4.83 -4.89
C GLU A 27 -8.20 -3.95 -3.70
N LYS A 28 -7.73 -4.58 -2.61
CA LYS A 28 -7.17 -3.85 -1.45
C LYS A 28 -5.90 -3.06 -1.77
N LEU A 29 -5.04 -3.59 -2.65
CA LEU A 29 -3.81 -2.91 -3.07
C LEU A 29 -4.09 -1.75 -4.03
N LEU A 30 -5.10 -1.89 -4.90
CA LEU A 30 -5.55 -0.81 -5.78
C LEU A 30 -6.18 0.35 -4.99
N GLY A 31 -6.78 0.05 -3.83
CA GLY A 31 -7.28 0.98 -2.82
C GLY A 31 -6.23 1.89 -2.19
N ALA A 32 -4.96 1.47 -2.19
CA ALA A 32 -3.86 2.14 -1.48
C ALA A 32 -3.23 3.32 -2.26
N ASP A 33 -3.55 3.45 -3.55
CA ASP A 33 -3.06 4.54 -4.37
C ASP A 33 -4.02 5.73 -4.28
N GLY A 34 -3.47 6.95 -4.16
CA GLY A 34 -4.26 8.19 -4.03
C GLY A 34 -5.23 8.44 -5.19
N GLY A 35 -5.09 7.72 -6.31
CA GLY A 35 -6.00 7.72 -7.44
C GLY A 35 -7.11 6.67 -7.41
N TYR A 36 -7.23 5.82 -6.38
CA TYR A 36 -8.23 4.74 -6.35
C TYR A 36 -9.66 5.24 -6.54
N CYS A 37 -10.08 6.23 -5.74
CA CYS A 37 -11.43 6.76 -5.84
C CYS A 37 -11.69 7.42 -7.19
N GLN A 38 -10.68 8.08 -7.77
CA GLN A 38 -10.82 8.67 -9.10
C GLN A 38 -10.98 7.59 -10.17
N ARG A 39 -10.27 6.45 -10.09
CA ARG A 39 -10.48 5.33 -11.03
C ARG A 39 -11.89 4.75 -10.92
N ILE A 40 -12.39 4.54 -9.70
CA ILE A 40 -13.77 4.07 -9.48
C ILE A 40 -14.78 5.11 -10.01
N CYS A 41 -14.47 6.40 -9.90
CA CYS A 41 -15.26 7.47 -10.48
C CYS A 41 -15.27 7.43 -12.01
N ASP A 42 -14.13 7.20 -12.64
CA ASP A 42 -14.01 7.16 -14.11
C ASP A 42 -14.81 5.98 -14.73
N GLU A 43 -15.05 4.92 -13.95
CA GLU A 43 -15.91 3.79 -14.34
C GLU A 43 -17.41 4.09 -14.19
N ARG A 44 -17.78 5.16 -13.46
CA ARG A 44 -19.16 5.55 -13.19
C ARG A 44 -19.57 6.75 -14.05
N PRO A 45 -20.51 6.59 -14.99
CA PRO A 45 -20.89 7.66 -15.93
C PRO A 45 -21.51 8.88 -15.24
N GLU A 46 -22.07 8.72 -14.03
CA GLU A 46 -22.60 9.83 -13.22
C GLU A 46 -21.60 10.46 -12.24
N CYS A 47 -20.39 9.90 -12.14
CA CYS A 47 -19.37 10.45 -11.27
C CYS A 47 -18.58 11.55 -11.97
N ILE A 48 -18.57 12.74 -11.36
CA ILE A 48 -17.86 13.91 -11.90
C ILE A 48 -16.45 13.99 -11.31
N PHE A 49 -16.30 13.65 -10.03
CA PHE A 49 -15.02 13.60 -9.32
C PHE A 49 -15.17 12.76 -8.06
N SER A 50 -14.11 12.10 -7.62
CA SER A 50 -14.12 11.37 -6.34
C SER A 50 -12.79 11.49 -5.61
N TYR A 51 -12.84 11.46 -4.28
CA TYR A 51 -11.67 11.56 -3.41
C TYR A 51 -11.78 10.61 -2.22
N CYS A 52 -10.63 10.28 -1.65
CA CYS A 52 -10.56 9.49 -0.43
C CYS A 52 -10.66 10.38 0.81
N GLY A 53 -11.68 10.18 1.64
CA GLY A 53 -11.88 10.93 2.88
C GLY A 53 -11.12 10.33 4.07
N ASP A 54 -11.01 11.10 5.16
CA ASP A 54 -10.34 10.67 6.40
C ASP A 54 -10.99 9.44 7.06
N ASP A 55 -12.24 9.15 6.72
CA ASP A 55 -12.96 7.95 7.16
C ASP A 55 -12.61 6.70 6.32
N ASN A 56 -11.59 6.78 5.47
CA ASN A 56 -11.14 5.74 4.54
C ASN A 56 -12.28 5.28 3.60
N LYS A 57 -13.05 6.24 3.09
CA LYS A 57 -14.14 6.00 2.12
C LYS A 57 -14.05 6.94 0.93
N CYS A 58 -14.39 6.44 -0.25
CA CYS A 58 -14.53 7.27 -1.42
C CYS A 58 -15.80 8.13 -1.31
N HIS A 59 -15.63 9.43 -1.50
CA HIS A 59 -16.72 10.41 -1.51
C HIS A 59 -17.00 10.86 -2.94
N SER A 60 -18.22 11.36 -3.18
CA SER A 60 -18.64 11.95 -4.46
C SER A 60 -18.70 11.00 -5.68
N LEU A 61 -18.90 9.69 -5.46
CA LEU A 61 -18.98 8.66 -6.51
C LEU A 61 -20.17 8.76 -7.51
N GLY A 62 -20.90 9.87 -7.53
CA GLY A 62 -22.18 10.00 -8.24
C GLY A 62 -23.30 9.28 -7.48
N SER A 63 -24.46 9.91 -7.36
CA SER A 63 -25.54 9.42 -6.49
C SER A 63 -26.77 9.00 -7.30
N ALA A 64 -27.14 7.73 -7.21
CA ALA A 64 -28.52 7.32 -7.00
C ALA A 64 -28.57 5.90 -6.40
N ASP A 65 -28.89 5.82 -5.11
CA ASP A 65 -29.50 4.65 -4.46
C ASP A 65 -28.68 3.37 -4.22
N THR A 66 -27.35 3.43 -4.17
CA THR A 66 -26.61 2.41 -3.44
C THR A 66 -26.03 3.04 -2.19
N ASN A 67 -26.40 2.49 -1.03
CA ASN A 67 -25.76 2.75 0.26
C ASN A 67 -24.32 2.16 0.27
N GLU A 68 -23.64 2.25 -0.87
CA GLU A 68 -22.42 1.57 -1.23
C GLU A 68 -21.27 2.34 -0.60
N VAL A 69 -20.79 1.79 0.50
CA VAL A 69 -19.56 2.23 1.12
C VAL A 69 -18.41 1.61 0.32
N VAL A 70 -17.78 2.42 -0.53
CA VAL A 70 -16.53 2.05 -1.19
C VAL A 70 -15.37 2.47 -0.28
N PRO A 71 -14.70 1.53 0.40
CA PRO A 71 -13.54 1.85 1.19
C PRO A 71 -12.41 2.31 0.28
N CYS A 72 -11.71 3.36 0.70
CA CYS A 72 -10.57 3.91 0.00
C CYS A 72 -9.39 4.02 0.95
N GLY A 73 -8.21 4.16 0.35
CA GLY A 73 -7.00 3.89 1.09
C GLY A 73 -6.90 2.38 1.29
N ALA A 74 -5.68 1.92 1.52
CA ALA A 74 -5.57 0.84 2.46
C ALA A 74 -6.40 1.26 3.68
N THR A 75 -7.16 0.33 4.30
CA THR A 75 -7.20 0.31 5.76
C THR A 75 -5.86 0.84 6.20
N ALA A 76 -5.76 1.95 6.94
CA ALA A 76 -4.47 2.49 7.34
C ALA A 76 -3.63 1.35 7.96
N THR A 77 -2.89 0.65 7.13
CA THR A 77 -1.81 -0.25 7.47
C THR A 77 -0.63 0.56 6.98
N SER A 78 -0.48 1.76 7.55
CA SER A 78 0.83 2.39 7.76
C SER A 78 0.81 3.85 8.23
N PHE A 79 -0.33 4.55 8.30
CA PHE A 79 -0.36 5.74 9.17
C PHE A 79 -0.02 5.33 10.61
N ASP A 80 -0.44 4.13 11.04
CA ASP A 80 -0.03 3.57 12.32
C ASP A 80 1.33 2.86 12.30
N SER A 81 1.88 2.36 11.19
CA SER A 81 3.13 1.58 11.28
C SER A 81 4.39 2.46 11.30
N CYS A 82 4.44 3.56 10.52
CA CYS A 82 5.49 4.56 10.66
C CYS A 82 5.35 5.35 11.97
N THR A 83 4.12 5.71 12.36
CA THR A 83 3.85 6.41 13.64
C THR A 83 4.20 5.52 14.84
N SER A 84 3.77 4.26 14.86
CA SER A 84 4.11 3.33 15.94
C SER A 84 5.61 3.01 15.98
N ALA A 85 6.25 2.90 14.82
CA ALA A 85 7.70 2.76 14.73
C ALA A 85 8.41 4.00 15.29
N CYS A 86 7.88 5.19 15.02
CA CYS A 86 8.37 6.46 15.55
C CYS A 86 8.18 6.58 17.06
N ASP A 87 7.03 6.15 17.59
CA ASP A 87 6.76 6.17 19.03
C ASP A 87 7.66 5.20 19.81
N SER A 88 8.20 4.18 19.14
CA SER A 88 9.22 3.27 19.69
C SER A 88 10.64 3.85 19.66
N VAL A 89 10.87 4.98 19.00
CA VAL A 89 12.17 5.67 18.88
C VAL A 89 12.09 7.00 19.65
N PRO A 90 12.77 7.15 20.80
CA PRO A 90 12.58 8.30 21.70
C PRO A 90 12.65 9.67 21.02
N ASP A 91 13.64 9.88 20.16
CA ASP A 91 13.85 11.16 19.48
C ASP A 91 12.79 11.43 18.40
N CYS A 92 12.27 10.38 17.76
CA CYS A 92 11.17 10.51 16.80
C CYS A 92 9.85 10.80 17.54
N ALA A 93 9.60 10.07 18.63
CA ALA A 93 8.43 10.24 19.47
C ALA A 93 8.32 11.67 20.03
N ALA A 94 9.46 12.27 20.39
CA ALA A 94 9.58 13.64 20.88
C ALA A 94 9.56 14.71 19.77
N SER A 95 9.67 14.33 18.50
CA SER A 95 9.69 15.25 17.36
C SER A 95 8.28 15.79 17.06
N THR A 96 8.20 17.09 16.78
CA THR A 96 6.98 17.74 16.28
C THR A 96 6.49 17.13 14.96
N TRP A 97 7.42 16.63 14.14
CA TRP A 97 7.11 16.15 12.79
C TRP A 97 6.60 14.71 12.76
N LYS A 98 6.80 13.95 13.85
CA LYS A 98 6.50 12.51 13.93
C LYS A 98 7.05 11.76 12.70
N SER A 99 6.41 10.65 12.31
CA SER A 99 6.74 9.90 11.10
C SER A 99 5.46 9.52 10.38
N PHE A 100 5.52 9.49 9.05
CA PHE A 100 4.44 9.08 8.17
C PHE A 100 5.03 8.44 6.92
N CYS A 101 4.23 7.65 6.20
CA CYS A 101 4.68 7.00 4.98
C CYS A 101 4.75 7.99 3.81
N LYS A 102 5.92 8.11 3.18
CA LYS A 102 6.13 8.89 1.95
C LYS A 102 5.78 8.04 0.74
N THR A 103 4.50 7.99 0.37
CA THR A 103 3.98 7.15 -0.71
C THR A 103 4.27 7.67 -2.12
N TRP A 104 4.75 8.91 -2.25
CA TRP A 104 5.09 9.53 -3.54
C TRP A 104 6.48 9.17 -4.09
N LEU A 105 7.13 8.16 -3.51
CA LEU A 105 8.43 7.63 -3.97
C LEU A 105 8.20 6.27 -4.63
N ASP A 106 9.06 5.90 -5.58
CA ASP A 106 9.04 4.56 -6.22
C ASP A 106 9.09 3.42 -5.19
N THR A 107 9.73 3.66 -4.06
CA THR A 107 9.67 2.80 -2.87
C THR A 107 9.19 3.63 -1.68
N PRO A 108 7.99 3.38 -1.15
CA PRO A 108 7.48 4.12 0.01
C PRO A 108 8.35 3.90 1.27
N VAL A 109 8.70 4.99 1.94
CA VAL A 109 9.52 4.96 3.17
C VAL A 109 8.94 5.87 4.25
N CYS A 110 9.16 5.53 5.51
CA CYS A 110 8.79 6.34 6.67
C CYS A 110 9.67 7.59 6.76
N PHE A 111 9.06 8.76 6.79
CA PHE A 111 9.73 10.03 7.04
C PHE A 111 10.47 9.99 8.38
N GLY A 112 11.73 10.45 8.44
CA GLY A 112 12.46 10.56 9.69
C GLY A 112 13.05 9.25 10.24
N LEU A 113 12.73 8.08 9.68
CA LEU A 113 13.17 6.79 10.24
C LEU A 113 14.20 6.09 9.35
N LEU A 114 15.30 5.68 9.97
CA LEU A 114 16.34 4.84 9.38
C LEU A 114 16.40 3.49 10.09
N LYS A 115 16.70 2.44 9.32
CA LYS A 115 16.96 1.07 9.81
C LYS A 115 18.45 0.75 9.69
N ASN A 116 19.03 0.23 10.77
CA ASN A 116 20.39 -0.30 10.80
C ASN A 116 20.46 -1.62 11.59
N THR A 117 21.67 -2.12 11.84
CA THR A 117 21.91 -3.37 12.58
C THR A 117 21.46 -3.32 14.04
N ASN A 118 21.39 -2.12 14.64
CA ASN A 118 20.99 -1.90 16.02
C ASN A 118 19.48 -1.66 16.17
N GLY A 119 18.75 -1.50 15.06
CA GLY A 119 17.30 -1.27 15.06
C GLY A 119 16.90 -0.04 14.26
N LEU A 120 15.84 0.62 14.73
CA LEU A 120 15.34 1.86 14.15
C LEU A 120 15.93 3.07 14.88
N CYS A 121 16.22 4.13 14.15
CA CYS A 121 16.62 5.41 14.72
C CYS A 121 16.03 6.59 13.93
N TYR A 122 16.00 7.76 14.56
CA TYR A 122 15.49 8.98 13.96
C TYR A 122 16.61 9.72 13.23
N GLU A 123 16.41 10.10 11.97
CA GLU A 123 17.48 10.62 11.10
C GLU A 123 18.16 11.89 11.65
N ALA A 124 17.43 12.69 12.43
CA ALA A 124 17.97 13.91 13.03
C ALA A 124 18.78 13.64 14.32
N SER A 125 18.77 12.41 14.83
CA SER A 125 19.51 12.04 16.02
C SER A 125 21.01 11.87 15.73
N PRO A 126 21.90 12.35 16.60
CA PRO A 126 23.34 12.17 16.44
C PRO A 126 23.72 10.69 16.29
N GLY A 127 24.42 10.36 15.21
CA GLY A 127 24.88 8.99 14.95
C GLY A 127 23.81 8.06 14.37
N CYS A 128 22.60 8.54 14.08
CA CYS A 128 21.63 7.76 13.34
C CYS A 128 22.07 7.65 11.88
N THR A 129 22.50 6.45 11.51
CA THR A 129 22.90 6.09 10.15
C THR A 129 22.27 4.77 9.78
N GLY A 130 21.91 4.59 8.52
CA GLY A 130 21.19 3.42 8.05
C GLY A 130 20.53 3.64 6.70
N SER A 131 19.69 2.70 6.31
CA SER A 131 18.84 2.81 5.12
C SER A 131 17.47 3.36 5.51
N ALA A 132 16.80 4.04 4.58
CA ALA A 132 15.43 4.51 4.80
C ALA A 132 14.52 3.34 5.21
N TYR A 133 13.73 3.54 6.27
CA TYR A 133 12.82 2.50 6.73
C TYR A 133 11.63 2.41 5.78
N ALA A 134 11.47 1.27 5.12
CA ALA A 134 10.32 1.02 4.24
C ALA A 134 9.01 1.14 5.03
N CYS A 135 7.96 1.64 4.39
CA CYS A 135 6.64 1.65 5.01
C CYS A 135 6.19 0.20 5.29
N PRO A 136 5.88 -0.15 6.55
CA PRO A 136 5.39 -1.47 6.94
C PRO A 136 3.94 -1.72 6.54
#